data_AF-A0AAV9QMB6-F1
#
_entry.id   AF-A0AAV9QMB6-F1
#
_cell.length_a   1.000
_cell.length_b   1.000
_cell.length_c   1.000
_cell.angle_alpha   90.00
_cell.angle_beta   90.00
_cell.angle_gamma   90.00
#
_symmetry.space_group_name_H-M   'P 1'
#
loop_
_entity.id
_entity.type
_entity.pdbx_description
1 polymer ?
#
loop_
_entity_poly.entity_id
_entity_poly.type
_entity_poly.pdbx_seq_one_letter_code
_entity_poly.pdbx_strand_id
1 'polypeptide(L)'
;LLDFSQQLCDRLEQLLLTYASYDLISLDEAEPNSTSHFCIGQIQLGGMKLTTFRYCKPTPYLSHADTGVYKRMRWNVERPQKEQQRGDDSEGEEEEIQTDFYFLCYEDITNTHADPDAENKDVCNENVVRMWSIGQWVQVNPEPTTEDIYDWILCEVPEASYHRLLFLGPDEPSSCTATDYLQQLLLSCHTD
;
A
#
# COMPACT_ATOMS: atom_id res chain seq x y z
N LEU A 1 11.53 10.67 19.34
CA LEU A 1 10.06 10.51 19.24
C LEU A 1 9.70 9.52 18.13
N LEU A 2 10.28 9.67 16.93
CA LEU A 2 10.05 8.77 15.79
C LEU A 2 10.45 7.31 16.09
N ASP A 3 11.62 7.08 16.69
CA ASP A 3 12.04 5.71 17.07
C ASP A 3 11.08 5.03 18.05
N PHE A 4 10.50 5.80 18.95
CA PHE A 4 9.53 5.29 19.92
C PHE A 4 8.20 4.92 19.24
N SER A 5 7.76 5.71 18.26
CA SER A 5 6.59 5.39 17.43
C SER A 5 6.82 4.11 16.63
N GLN A 6 8.01 3.94 16.04
CA GLN A 6 8.38 2.71 15.33
C GLN A 6 8.34 1.50 16.28
N GLN A 7 8.96 1.60 17.47
CA GLN A 7 8.92 0.53 18.46
C GLN A 7 7.51 0.16 18.91
N LEU A 8 6.62 1.14 19.08
CA LEU A 8 5.21 0.88 19.39
C LEU A 8 4.50 0.14 18.24
N CYS A 9 4.74 0.54 17.00
CA CYS A 9 4.19 -0.16 15.82
C CYS A 9 4.67 -1.61 15.78
N ASP A 10 5.96 -1.85 15.98
CA ASP A 10 6.53 -3.20 15.97
C ASP A 10 5.97 -4.05 17.13
N ARG A 11 5.79 -3.47 18.31
CA ARG A 11 5.18 -4.17 19.46
C ARG A 11 3.72 -4.53 19.21
N LEU A 12 2.95 -3.63 18.59
CA LEU A 12 1.56 -3.90 18.22
C LEU A 12 1.46 -4.98 17.15
N GLU A 13 2.32 -4.94 16.13
CA GLU A 13 2.42 -5.97 15.11
C GLU A 13 2.72 -7.35 15.73
N GLN A 14 3.71 -7.44 16.63
CA GLN A 14 4.04 -8.67 17.34
C GLN A 14 2.89 -9.19 18.21
N LEU A 15 2.12 -8.29 18.84
CA LEU A 15 0.94 -8.66 19.59
C LEU A 15 -0.11 -9.30 18.67
N LEU A 16 -0.43 -8.67 17.54
CA LEU A 16 -1.41 -9.19 16.59
C LEU A 16 -0.97 -10.55 16.00
N LEU A 17 0.30 -10.69 15.63
CA LEU A 17 0.87 -11.96 15.19
C LEU A 17 0.75 -13.05 16.25
N THR A 18 0.97 -12.70 17.52
CA THR A 18 0.82 -13.65 18.63
C THR A 18 -0.63 -14.11 18.76
N TYR A 19 -1.61 -13.21 18.72
CA TYR A 19 -3.03 -13.59 18.80
C TYR A 19 -3.47 -14.43 17.61
N ALA A 20 -2.97 -14.11 16.41
CA ALA A 20 -3.23 -14.89 15.20
C ALA A 20 -2.66 -16.31 15.32
N SER A 21 -1.49 -16.48 15.96
CA SER A 21 -0.90 -17.82 16.17
C SER A 21 -1.71 -18.72 17.13
N TYR A 22 -2.63 -18.14 17.90
CA TYR A 22 -3.60 -18.86 18.74
C TYR A 22 -4.99 -18.95 18.10
N ASP A 23 -5.12 -18.62 16.81
CA ASP A 23 -6.39 -18.59 16.05
C ASP A 23 -7.47 -17.68 16.68
N LEU A 24 -7.07 -16.68 17.47
CA LEU A 24 -7.99 -15.74 18.12
C LEU A 24 -8.45 -14.63 17.17
N ILE A 25 -7.61 -14.30 16.19
CA ILE A 25 -7.89 -13.32 15.14
C ILE A 25 -7.36 -13.86 13.81
N SER A 26 -8.01 -13.47 12.72
CA SER A 26 -7.48 -13.71 11.37
C SER A 26 -6.69 -12.50 10.88
N LEU A 27 -5.63 -12.77 10.14
CA LEU A 27 -4.84 -11.75 9.45
C LEU A 27 -4.98 -11.85 7.92
N ASP A 28 -5.87 -12.71 7.42
CA ASP A 28 -6.11 -12.87 5.97
C ASP A 28 -6.95 -11.71 5.44
N GLU A 29 -6.43 -10.90 4.52
CA GLU A 29 -7.16 -9.73 3.98
C GLU A 29 -8.43 -10.13 3.21
N ALA A 30 -8.53 -11.38 2.73
CA ALA A 30 -9.74 -11.87 2.08
C ALA A 30 -10.91 -12.09 3.05
N GLU A 31 -10.65 -12.18 4.36
CA GLU A 31 -11.70 -12.39 5.36
C GLU A 31 -12.31 -11.06 5.85
N PRO A 32 -13.66 -10.93 5.88
CA PRO A 32 -14.33 -9.68 6.26
C PRO A 32 -13.99 -9.15 7.66
N ASN A 33 -13.68 -10.03 8.61
CA ASN A 33 -13.39 -9.69 10.01
C ASN A 33 -11.88 -9.72 10.32
N SER A 34 -11.06 -9.63 9.28
CA SER A 34 -9.61 -9.70 9.41
C SER A 34 -9.00 -8.48 10.07
N THR A 35 -7.93 -8.71 10.83
CA THR A 35 -7.05 -7.68 11.39
C THR A 35 -5.72 -7.65 10.64
N SER A 36 -5.77 -7.77 9.30
CA SER A 36 -4.60 -7.82 8.42
C SER A 36 -3.71 -6.58 8.49
N HIS A 37 -4.28 -5.43 8.86
CA HIS A 37 -3.58 -4.15 8.98
C HIS A 37 -4.15 -3.29 10.10
N PHE A 38 -3.35 -2.33 10.57
CA PHE A 38 -3.76 -1.34 11.59
C PHE A 38 -3.31 0.08 11.20
N CYS A 39 -4.07 1.08 11.64
CA CYS A 39 -3.73 2.48 11.45
C CYS A 39 -2.60 2.89 12.40
N ILE A 40 -1.55 3.53 11.88
CA ILE A 40 -0.40 3.99 12.66
C ILE A 40 -0.39 5.51 12.86
N GLY A 41 -1.20 6.26 12.13
CA GLY A 41 -1.31 7.70 12.31
C GLY A 41 -1.93 8.43 11.12
N GLN A 42 -2.14 9.73 11.34
CA GLN A 42 -2.63 10.67 10.35
C GLN A 42 -1.79 11.94 10.37
N ILE A 43 -1.53 12.50 9.20
CA ILE A 43 -0.74 13.72 9.01
C ILE A 43 -1.47 14.63 8.02
N GLN A 44 -1.55 15.92 8.34
CA GLN A 44 -2.01 16.93 7.40
C GLN A 44 -0.82 17.43 6.58
N LEU A 45 -0.88 17.28 5.25
CA LEU A 45 0.15 17.71 4.31
C LEU A 45 -0.44 18.77 3.38
N GLY A 46 -0.31 20.04 3.77
CA GLY A 46 -0.96 21.15 3.05
C GLY A 46 -2.49 20.96 3.01
N GLY A 47 -3.07 20.93 1.82
CA GLY A 47 -4.50 20.68 1.62
C GLY A 47 -4.90 19.21 1.66
N MET A 48 -3.97 18.28 1.84
CA MET A 48 -4.22 16.83 1.78
C MET A 48 -4.16 16.20 3.17
N LYS A 49 -4.99 15.18 3.40
CA LYS A 49 -4.91 14.35 4.62
C LYS A 49 -4.31 13.00 4.27
N LEU A 50 -3.23 12.65 4.95
CA LEU A 50 -2.53 11.37 4.80
C LEU A 50 -2.88 10.47 5.99
N THR A 51 -3.48 9.31 5.74
CA THR A 51 -3.70 8.27 6.76
C THR A 51 -2.82 7.06 6.48
N THR A 52 -2.02 6.63 7.45
CA THR A 52 -1.05 5.55 7.27
C THR A 52 -1.50 4.27 7.96
N PHE A 53 -1.40 3.15 7.25
CA PHE A 53 -1.70 1.82 7.72
C PHE A 53 -0.50 0.89 7.51
N ARG A 54 -0.33 -0.08 8.41
CA ARG A 54 0.72 -1.10 8.35
C ARG A 54 0.11 -2.49 8.34
N TYR A 55 0.61 -3.35 7.46
CA TYR A 55 0.17 -4.75 7.36
C TYR A 55 0.97 -5.63 8.32
N CYS A 56 0.26 -6.52 9.00
CA CYS A 56 0.82 -7.44 10.01
C CYS A 56 1.64 -8.56 9.39
N LYS A 57 1.34 -8.93 8.14
CA LYS A 57 2.05 -9.95 7.37
C LYS A 57 2.13 -9.53 5.90
N PRO A 58 3.10 -10.06 5.14
CA PRO A 58 3.09 -9.91 3.69
C PRO A 58 1.75 -10.35 3.11
N THR A 59 1.10 -9.44 2.41
CA THR A 59 -0.22 -9.67 1.83
C THR A 59 -0.15 -9.37 0.34
N PRO A 60 -0.62 -10.27 -0.54
CA PRO A 60 -0.63 -10.03 -1.98
C PRO A 60 -1.22 -8.66 -2.33
N TYR A 61 -0.67 -8.02 -3.36
CA TYR A 61 -1.13 -6.71 -3.81
C TYR A 61 -2.60 -6.74 -4.24
N LEU A 62 -3.02 -7.82 -4.90
CA LEU A 62 -4.42 -8.12 -5.20
C LEU A 62 -4.91 -9.26 -4.29
N SER A 63 -6.12 -9.13 -3.74
CA SER A 63 -6.65 -10.11 -2.78
C SER A 63 -6.87 -11.50 -3.35
N HIS A 64 -7.08 -11.65 -4.66
CA HIS A 64 -7.40 -12.92 -5.31
C HIS A 64 -6.27 -13.49 -6.19
N ALA A 65 -5.21 -12.72 -6.45
CA ALA A 65 -4.13 -13.10 -7.35
C ALA A 65 -2.78 -12.74 -6.76
N ASP A 66 -1.89 -13.74 -6.66
CA ASP A 66 -0.50 -13.48 -6.29
C ASP A 66 0.24 -12.88 -7.48
N THR A 67 0.44 -11.56 -7.45
CA THR A 67 1.20 -10.83 -8.47
C THR A 67 2.71 -10.89 -8.23
N GLY A 68 3.18 -11.57 -7.18
CA GLY A 68 4.56 -11.52 -6.70
C GLY A 68 4.92 -10.20 -6.00
N VAL A 69 3.92 -9.33 -5.79
CA VAL A 69 4.05 -8.03 -5.13
C VAL A 69 3.29 -8.10 -3.82
N TYR A 70 3.97 -7.82 -2.70
CA TYR A 70 3.38 -7.95 -1.37
C TYR A 70 3.36 -6.62 -0.64
N LYS A 71 2.19 -6.24 -0.10
CA LYS A 71 1.95 -5.02 0.67
C LYS A 71 2.64 -5.09 2.03
N ARG A 72 3.21 -3.96 2.43
CA ARG A 72 3.75 -3.74 3.78
C ARG A 72 3.10 -2.54 4.47
N MET A 73 2.85 -1.47 3.72
CA MET A 73 2.14 -0.29 4.20
C MET A 73 1.16 0.22 3.15
N ARG A 74 0.10 0.89 3.61
CA ARG A 74 -0.84 1.64 2.78
C ARG A 74 -0.93 3.07 3.29
N TRP A 75 -1.01 4.00 2.37
CA TRP A 75 -1.37 5.38 2.65
C TRP A 75 -2.64 5.74 1.89
N ASN A 76 -3.59 6.34 2.59
CA ASN A 76 -4.76 6.97 1.98
C ASN A 76 -4.47 8.47 1.92
N VAL A 77 -4.47 9.03 0.72
CA VAL A 77 -4.26 10.46 0.46
C VAL A 77 -5.60 11.05 0.05
N GLU A 78 -6.24 11.74 0.98
CA GLU A 78 -7.49 12.45 0.73
C GLU A 78 -7.21 13.87 0.26
N ARG A 79 -7.82 14.27 -0.86
CA ARG A 79 -7.74 15.61 -1.43
C ARG A 79 -9.15 16.19 -1.56
N PRO A 80 -9.40 17.41 -1.05
CA PRO A 80 -10.66 18.10 -1.30
C PRO A 80 -10.70 18.50 -2.77
N GLN A 81 -11.74 18.05 -3.50
CA GLN A 81 -11.97 18.50 -4.87
C GLN A 81 -12.44 19.96 -4.82
N LYS A 82 -11.59 20.89 -5.24
CA LYS A 82 -12.05 22.27 -5.45
C LYS A 82 -12.90 22.29 -6.71
N GLU A 83 -14.19 22.50 -6.55
CA GLU A 83 -15.10 22.83 -7.64
C GLU A 83 -14.50 23.98 -8.47
N GLN A 84 -14.00 23.66 -9.66
CA GLN A 84 -13.69 24.66 -10.66
C GLN A 84 -15.01 25.25 -11.15
N GLN A 85 -15.41 26.38 -10.55
CA GLN A 85 -16.28 27.41 -11.10
C GLN A 85 -17.37 26.88 -12.05
N ARG A 86 -18.40 26.22 -11.52
CA ARG A 86 -19.73 26.33 -12.10
C ARG A 86 -20.53 27.31 -11.25
N GLY A 87 -21.08 28.30 -11.94
CA GLY A 87 -21.73 29.45 -11.31
C GLY A 87 -22.94 29.05 -10.49
N ASP A 88 -23.16 29.85 -9.45
CA ASP A 88 -24.41 30.22 -8.77
C ASP A 88 -25.55 29.18 -8.80
N ASP A 89 -25.96 28.76 -7.59
CA ASP A 89 -27.17 28.01 -7.24
C ASP A 89 -27.08 26.49 -7.02
N SER A 90 -26.15 26.04 -6.18
CA SER A 90 -26.30 24.76 -5.47
C SER A 90 -26.00 24.89 -3.97
N GLU A 91 -27.04 25.16 -3.18
CA GLU A 91 -26.99 25.00 -1.72
C GLU A 91 -26.97 23.50 -1.37
N GLY A 92 -25.79 22.98 -1.00
CA GLY A 92 -25.68 21.68 -0.31
C GLY A 92 -24.95 20.56 -1.06
N GLU A 93 -23.98 20.86 -1.93
CA GLU A 93 -23.13 19.82 -2.52
C GLU A 93 -22.04 19.40 -1.49
N GLU A 94 -22.05 18.12 -1.11
CA GLU A 94 -21.05 17.53 -0.23
C GLU A 94 -19.68 17.66 -0.92
N GLU A 95 -18.68 18.22 -0.24
CA GLU A 95 -17.31 18.30 -0.79
C GLU A 95 -16.85 16.89 -1.18
N GLU A 96 -16.78 16.60 -2.48
CA GLU A 96 -16.27 15.31 -2.95
C GLU A 96 -14.78 15.19 -2.56
N ILE A 97 -14.49 14.21 -1.69
CA ILE A 97 -13.12 13.91 -1.27
C ILE A 97 -12.57 12.82 -2.18
N GLN A 98 -11.67 13.21 -3.07
CA GLN A 98 -10.92 12.25 -3.86
C GLN A 98 -9.89 11.56 -2.97
N THR A 99 -9.93 10.23 -2.91
CA THR A 99 -8.97 9.43 -2.14
C THR A 99 -8.10 8.60 -3.06
N ASP A 100 -6.79 8.88 -3.06
CA ASP A 100 -5.80 8.06 -3.73
C ASP A 100 -5.15 7.09 -2.74
N PHE A 101 -4.86 5.87 -3.20
CA PHE A 101 -4.20 4.85 -2.39
C PHE A 101 -2.78 4.60 -2.87
N TYR A 102 -1.83 4.68 -1.94
CA TYR A 102 -0.41 4.39 -2.19
C TYR A 102 0.03 3.23 -1.31
N PHE A 103 0.97 2.43 -1.79
CA PHE A 103 1.44 1.23 -1.10
C PHE A 103 2.96 1.14 -1.12
N LEU A 104 3.51 0.75 0.02
CA LEU A 104 4.86 0.21 0.13
C LEU A 104 4.74 -1.28 -0.11
N CYS A 105 5.40 -1.76 -1.16
CA CYS A 105 5.42 -3.15 -1.52
C CYS A 105 6.84 -3.67 -1.63
N TYR A 106 6.98 -4.98 -1.45
CA TYR A 106 8.19 -5.69 -1.84
C TYR A 106 7.90 -6.72 -2.92
N GLU A 107 8.94 -7.02 -3.70
CA GLU A 107 8.96 -8.06 -4.72
C GLU A 107 10.24 -8.88 -4.55
N ASP A 108 10.13 -10.19 -4.68
CA ASP A 108 11.25 -11.10 -4.52
C ASP A 108 11.81 -11.43 -5.93
N ILE A 109 12.99 -10.89 -6.28
CA ILE A 109 13.57 -10.95 -7.63
C ILE A 109 14.73 -11.95 -7.67
N THR A 110 14.73 -12.88 -8.62
CA THR A 110 15.85 -13.82 -8.82
C THR A 110 17.08 -13.12 -9.39
N ASN A 111 18.21 -13.19 -8.70
CA ASN A 111 19.49 -12.65 -9.13
C ASN A 111 20.16 -13.57 -10.15
N THR A 112 20.00 -13.26 -11.44
CA THR A 112 20.61 -13.99 -12.57
C THR A 112 22.11 -13.71 -12.78
N HIS A 113 22.77 -12.94 -11.91
CA HIS A 113 24.20 -12.61 -12.02
C HIS A 113 25.13 -13.49 -11.18
N ALA A 114 24.67 -14.63 -10.66
CA ALA A 114 25.58 -15.60 -10.07
C ALA A 114 26.42 -16.25 -11.20
N ASP A 115 27.73 -16.03 -11.15
CA ASP A 115 28.71 -16.65 -12.05
C ASP A 115 28.44 -18.16 -12.18
N PRO A 116 28.33 -18.72 -13.40
CA PRO A 116 28.00 -20.13 -13.59
C PRO A 116 29.13 -21.10 -13.20
N ASP A 117 30.30 -20.61 -12.74
CA ASP A 117 31.48 -21.42 -12.44
C ASP A 117 31.68 -21.75 -10.95
N ALA A 118 30.74 -21.41 -10.08
CA ALA A 118 30.79 -21.82 -8.67
C ALA A 118 30.33 -23.28 -8.51
N GLU A 119 31.22 -24.24 -8.80
CA GLU A 119 31.12 -25.62 -8.32
C GLU A 119 31.08 -25.64 -6.78
N ASN A 120 29.89 -25.49 -6.18
CA ASN A 120 29.66 -25.94 -4.82
C ASN A 120 28.23 -26.46 -4.66
N LYS A 121 28.18 -27.74 -4.27
CA LYS A 121 27.00 -28.45 -3.80
C LYS A 121 26.46 -27.76 -2.55
N ASP A 122 25.41 -26.97 -2.70
CA ASP A 122 24.28 -27.06 -1.80
C ASP A 122 23.00 -26.65 -2.54
N VAL A 123 22.03 -27.54 -2.54
CA VAL A 123 20.73 -27.36 -3.16
C VAL A 123 19.88 -26.56 -2.18
N CYS A 124 19.20 -25.52 -2.67
CA CYS A 124 18.26 -24.62 -1.96
C CYS A 124 18.83 -23.28 -1.46
N ASN A 125 19.15 -22.37 -2.38
CA ASN A 125 18.77 -20.96 -2.27
C ASN A 125 19.00 -20.35 -3.65
N GLU A 126 17.95 -20.32 -4.48
CA GLU A 126 17.92 -19.36 -5.59
C GLU A 126 18.23 -17.98 -4.98
N ASN A 127 19.20 -17.25 -5.52
CA ASN A 127 19.61 -15.94 -4.99
C ASN A 127 18.47 -14.92 -5.21
N VAL A 128 17.41 -15.02 -4.43
CA VAL A 128 16.25 -14.14 -4.51
C VAL A 128 16.53 -12.92 -3.63
N VAL A 129 16.52 -11.73 -4.25
CA VAL A 129 16.73 -10.46 -3.57
C VAL A 129 15.39 -9.77 -3.47
N ARG A 130 14.96 -9.49 -2.24
CA ARG A 130 13.78 -8.67 -1.97
C ARG A 130 14.07 -7.23 -2.37
N MET A 131 13.20 -6.63 -3.18
CA MET A 131 13.28 -5.22 -3.56
C MET A 131 12.03 -4.47 -3.11
N TRP A 132 12.24 -3.32 -2.49
CA TRP A 132 11.19 -2.45 -1.96
C TRP A 132 10.88 -1.32 -2.93
N SER A 133 9.60 -0.99 -3.05
CA SER A 133 9.14 0.14 -3.85
C SER A 133 7.87 0.77 -3.29
N ILE A 134 7.66 2.05 -3.62
CA ILE A 134 6.42 2.77 -3.37
C ILE A 134 5.71 2.92 -4.72
N GLY A 135 4.41 2.66 -4.73
CA GLY A 135 3.59 2.77 -5.92
C GLY A 135 2.15 3.14 -5.59
N GLN A 136 1.45 3.64 -6.60
CA GLN A 136 0.05 4.01 -6.52
C GLN A 136 -0.81 2.82 -6.94
N TRP A 137 -1.96 2.69 -6.29
CA TRP A 137 -3.03 1.80 -6.73
C TRP A 137 -3.92 2.54 -7.72
N VAL A 138 -3.99 2.00 -8.93
CA VAL A 138 -4.77 2.56 -10.03
C VAL A 138 -5.77 1.50 -10.44
N GLN A 139 -7.04 1.79 -10.23
CA GLN A 139 -8.14 0.90 -10.59
C GLN A 139 -8.13 0.60 -12.09
N VAL A 140 -8.27 -0.67 -12.44
CA VAL A 140 -8.33 -1.17 -13.82
C VAL A 140 -9.72 -1.72 -14.13
N ASN A 141 -10.28 -2.50 -13.22
CA ASN A 141 -11.60 -3.12 -13.36
C ASN A 141 -12.37 -3.04 -12.03
N PRO A 142 -13.62 -2.59 -11.98
CA PRO A 142 -14.39 -2.00 -13.07
C PRO A 142 -13.73 -0.71 -13.60
N GLU A 143 -14.00 -0.34 -14.84
CA GLU A 143 -13.41 0.88 -15.41
C GLU A 143 -13.87 2.09 -14.58
N PRO A 144 -12.97 2.94 -14.07
CA PRO A 144 -13.34 3.99 -13.10
C PRO A 144 -14.38 4.99 -13.62
N THR A 145 -14.41 5.17 -14.94
CA THR A 145 -15.31 6.08 -15.64
C THR A 145 -16.56 5.39 -16.21
N THR A 146 -16.78 4.10 -15.90
CA THR A 146 -18.00 3.41 -16.33
C THR A 146 -19.21 3.99 -15.61
N GLU A 147 -20.24 4.36 -16.37
CA GLU A 147 -21.55 4.74 -15.83
C GLU A 147 -22.41 3.49 -15.53
N ASP A 148 -21.96 2.29 -15.95
CA ASP A 148 -22.71 1.06 -15.73
C ASP A 148 -22.47 0.52 -14.31
N ILE A 149 -23.47 0.68 -13.46
CA ILE A 149 -23.45 0.15 -12.10
C ILE A 149 -23.35 -1.38 -12.06
N TYR A 150 -23.75 -2.09 -13.12
CA TYR A 150 -23.64 -3.55 -13.17
C TYR A 150 -22.18 -4.01 -13.22
N ASP A 151 -21.28 -3.25 -13.86
CA ASP A 151 -19.85 -3.56 -13.83
C ASP A 151 -19.33 -3.59 -12.39
N TRP A 152 -19.78 -2.64 -11.56
CA TRP A 152 -19.42 -2.58 -10.15
C TRP A 152 -20.08 -3.66 -9.30
N ILE A 153 -21.36 -3.97 -9.54
CA ILE A 153 -22.11 -4.96 -8.77
C ILE A 153 -21.64 -6.39 -9.08
N LEU A 154 -21.30 -6.66 -10.34
CA LEU A 154 -20.88 -7.98 -10.79
C LEU A 154 -19.37 -8.22 -10.62
N CYS A 155 -18.60 -7.16 -10.33
CA CYS A 155 -17.19 -7.29 -9.98
C CYS A 155 -17.04 -7.92 -8.59
N GLU A 156 -16.71 -9.20 -8.55
CA GLU A 156 -16.45 -9.91 -7.28
C GLU A 156 -15.25 -9.32 -6.54
N VAL A 157 -14.19 -8.93 -7.27
CA VAL A 157 -12.98 -8.32 -6.72
C VAL A 157 -12.43 -7.28 -7.68
N PRO A 158 -12.31 -6.00 -7.28
CA PRO A 158 -11.71 -4.97 -8.12
C PRO A 158 -10.27 -5.30 -8.49
N GLU A 159 -9.93 -5.10 -9.75
CA GLU A 159 -8.57 -5.21 -10.26
C GLU A 159 -7.90 -3.85 -10.28
N ALA A 160 -6.60 -3.86 -10.01
CA ALA A 160 -5.80 -2.66 -10.04
C ALA A 160 -4.39 -2.94 -10.52
N SER A 161 -3.80 -1.92 -11.12
CA SER A 161 -2.40 -1.89 -11.47
C SER A 161 -1.59 -1.22 -10.37
N TYR A 162 -0.43 -1.80 -10.08
CA TYR A 162 0.56 -1.20 -9.21
C TYR A 162 1.46 -0.27 -10.04
N HIS A 163 1.13 1.02 -10.05
CA HIS A 163 1.94 2.02 -10.74
C HIS A 163 3.13 2.41 -9.86
N ARG A 164 4.28 1.75 -10.07
CA ARG A 164 5.50 1.98 -9.29
C ARG A 164 6.05 3.39 -9.51
N LEU A 165 6.20 4.15 -8.42
CA LEU A 165 6.66 5.54 -8.45
C LEU A 165 8.11 5.69 -7.98
N LEU A 166 8.53 4.91 -6.97
CA LEU A 166 9.85 5.03 -6.37
C LEU A 166 10.42 3.67 -6.02
N PHE A 167 11.67 3.45 -6.38
CA PHE A 167 12.45 2.26 -6.01
C PHE A 167 13.33 2.58 -4.80
N LEU A 168 13.27 1.75 -3.75
CA LEU A 168 13.97 1.97 -2.49
C LEU A 168 15.19 1.06 -2.31
N GLY A 169 15.26 -0.05 -3.04
CA GLY A 169 16.37 -1.02 -2.93
C GLY A 169 16.02 -2.22 -2.05
N PRO A 170 17.03 -2.95 -1.54
CA PRO A 170 16.81 -4.22 -0.86
C PRO A 170 16.47 -4.11 0.63
N ASP A 171 16.83 -2.99 1.25
CA ASP A 171 16.62 -2.78 2.68
C ASP A 171 15.20 -2.29 2.97
N GLU A 172 14.52 -2.93 3.93
CA GLU A 172 13.19 -2.52 4.35
C GLU A 172 13.25 -1.13 5.02
N PRO A 173 12.55 -0.12 4.49
CA PRO A 173 12.49 1.19 5.14
C PRO A 173 11.65 1.13 6.43
N SER A 174 11.98 1.95 7.42
CA SER A 174 11.10 2.15 8.58
C SER A 174 9.77 2.79 8.16
N SER A 175 8.72 2.67 8.98
CA SER A 175 7.42 3.29 8.68
C SER A 175 7.54 4.80 8.51
N CYS A 176 8.39 5.44 9.31
CA CYS A 176 8.64 6.87 9.24
C CYS A 176 9.34 7.22 7.93
N THR A 177 10.46 6.54 7.63
CA THR A 177 11.25 6.79 6.41
C THR A 177 10.43 6.56 5.15
N ALA A 178 9.64 5.49 5.09
CA ALA A 178 8.75 5.21 3.96
C ALA A 178 7.69 6.31 3.79
N THR A 179 7.12 6.79 4.89
CA THR A 179 6.14 7.89 4.87
C THR A 179 6.78 9.22 4.45
N ASP A 180 8.03 9.47 4.83
CA ASP A 180 8.78 10.65 4.40
C ASP A 180 9.06 10.64 2.89
N TYR A 181 9.44 9.48 2.33
CA TYR A 181 9.59 9.33 0.88
C TYR A 181 8.28 9.59 0.14
N LEU A 182 7.14 9.06 0.62
CA LEU A 182 5.85 9.34 0.00
C LEU A 182 5.49 10.83 0.08
N GLN A 183 5.70 11.49 1.22
CA GLN A 183 5.45 12.92 1.35
C GLN A 183 6.27 13.73 0.34
N GLN A 184 7.55 13.39 0.15
CA GLN A 184 8.39 14.02 -0.86
C GLN A 184 7.84 13.82 -2.27
N LEU A 185 7.39 12.62 -2.63
CA LEU A 185 6.75 12.35 -3.91
C LEU A 185 5.49 13.21 -4.11
N LEU A 186 4.60 13.25 -3.12
CA LEU A 186 3.35 14.01 -3.20
C LEU A 186 3.59 15.52 -3.33
N LEU A 187 4.57 16.06 -2.60
CA LEU A 187 4.93 17.47 -2.68
C LEU A 187 5.57 17.83 -4.04
N SER A 188 6.33 16.90 -4.63
CA SER A 188 6.97 17.11 -5.93
C SER A 188 5.96 17.13 -7.08
N CYS A 189 4.88 16.35 -6.98
CA CYS A 189 3.80 16.36 -7.97
C CYS A 189 2.90 17.62 -7.89
N HIS A 190 3.01 18.43 -6.83
CA HIS A 190 2.22 19.67 -6.68
C HIS A 190 2.91 20.93 -7.22
N THR A 191 4.12 20.81 -7.74
CA THR A 191 4.87 21.95 -8.30
C THR A 191 4.74 22.12 -9.83
N ASP A 192 3.86 21.36 -10.49
CA ASP A 192 3.53 21.51 -11.92
C ASP A 192 2.11 22.05 -12.14
#